data_AF-A0A7C0YAM2-F1
#
_entry.id   AF-A0A7C0YAM2-F1
#
_cell.length_a   1.000
_cell.length_b   1.000
_cell.length_c   1.000
_cell.angle_alpha   90.00
_cell.angle_beta   90.00
_cell.angle_gamma   90.00
#
_symmetry.space_group_name_H-M   'P 1'
#
loop_
_entity.id
_entity.type
_entity.pdbx_description
1 polymer ?
#
loop_
_entity_poly.entity_id
_entity_poly.type
_entity_poly.pdbx_seq_one_letter_code
_entity_poly.pdbx_strand_id
1 'polypeptide(L)'
;MAPYELMATDGSIHIEERTTKPSIDRLRFIAETFRHSVWLNPKLEEEWPYTRTIQIIREIFPMFELTLDGLEKAVAHLMAKH
;
A
#
# COMPACT_ATOMS: atom_id res chain seq x y z
N MET A 1 2.53 8.08 2.78
CA MET A 1 3.53 7.44 3.65
C MET A 1 4.91 7.76 3.13
N ALA A 2 5.78 8.29 3.98
CA ALA A 2 7.14 8.65 3.63
C ALA A 2 8.04 7.39 3.51
N PRO A 3 9.08 7.40 2.66
CA PRO A 3 9.98 6.25 2.46
C PRO A 3 10.60 5.66 3.74
N TYR A 4 10.93 6.52 4.69
CA TYR A 4 11.50 6.09 5.96
C TYR A 4 10.48 5.31 6.81
N GLU A 5 9.22 5.73 6.87
CA GLU A 5 8.15 5.03 7.62
C GLU A 5 7.90 3.59 7.08
N LEU A 6 8.15 3.38 5.79
CA LEU A 6 7.97 2.08 5.14
C LEU A 6 9.15 1.12 5.39
N MET A 7 10.37 1.66 5.42
CA MET A 7 11.61 0.88 5.47
C MET A 7 12.20 0.75 6.87
N ALA A 8 11.86 1.65 7.80
CA ALA A 8 12.40 1.62 9.14
C ALA A 8 11.73 0.55 9.99
N THR A 9 12.56 -0.19 10.74
CA THR A 9 12.14 -1.13 11.80
C THR A 9 11.65 -0.42 13.07
N ASP A 10 11.69 0.91 13.12
CA ASP A 10 11.27 1.74 14.27
C ASP A 10 10.03 2.60 13.98
N GLY A 11 9.36 2.42 12.85
CA GLY A 11 8.21 3.23 12.40
C GLY A 11 6.93 3.10 13.24
N SER A 12 7.01 2.50 14.42
CA SER A 12 5.92 2.42 15.39
C SER A 12 5.74 3.75 16.12
N ILE A 13 4.62 4.43 15.87
CA ILE A 13 4.16 5.62 16.62
C ILE A 13 3.90 5.30 18.10
N HIS A 14 3.83 4.01 18.45
CA HIS A 14 3.72 3.50 19.81
C HIS A 14 5.07 2.97 20.30
N ILE A 15 5.69 3.72 21.22
CA ILE A 15 7.00 3.45 21.85
C ILE A 15 7.07 2.07 22.56
N GLU A 16 5.93 1.45 22.85
CA GLU A 16 5.85 0.16 23.57
C GLU A 16 5.96 -1.07 22.65
N GLU A 17 5.67 -0.93 21.36
CA GLU A 17 5.76 -2.02 20.38
C GLU A 17 6.95 -1.82 19.46
N ARG A 18 8.17 -1.96 20.02
CA ARG A 18 9.40 -2.11 19.20
C ARG A 18 9.24 -3.34 18.32
N THR A 19 8.62 -3.18 17.16
CA THR A 19 8.32 -4.29 16.29
C THR A 19 9.52 -4.51 15.40
N THR A 20 10.24 -5.59 15.63
CA THR A 20 11.48 -5.96 14.94
C THR A 20 11.31 -6.22 13.43
N LYS A 21 10.09 -6.11 12.90
CA LYS A 21 9.76 -6.38 11.49
C LYS A 21 9.51 -5.07 10.74
N PRO A 22 10.21 -4.81 9.62
CA PRO A 22 9.94 -3.69 8.73
C PRO A 22 8.46 -3.56 8.37
N SER A 23 7.97 -2.33 8.23
CA SER A 23 6.56 -2.04 7.87
C SER A 23 6.15 -2.71 6.54
N ILE A 24 7.09 -2.87 5.60
CA ILE A 24 6.85 -3.59 4.34
C ILE A 24 6.46 -5.06 4.55
N ASP A 25 7.01 -5.75 5.54
CA ASP A 25 6.67 -7.16 5.80
C ASP A 25 5.25 -7.29 6.33
N ARG A 26 4.79 -6.30 7.10
CA ARG A 26 3.40 -6.23 7.54
C ARG A 26 2.46 -6.01 6.35
N LEU A 27 2.84 -5.17 5.38
CA LEU A 27 2.07 -4.98 4.16
C LEU A 27 1.99 -6.26 3.33
N ARG A 28 3.10 -6.99 3.18
CA ARG A 28 3.10 -8.31 2.53
C ARG A 28 2.20 -9.30 3.25
N PHE A 29 2.30 -9.37 4.58
CA PHE A 29 1.43 -10.22 5.40
C PHE A 29 -0.07 -9.89 5.21
N ILE A 30 -0.44 -8.62 5.14
CA ILE A 30 -1.83 -8.20 4.85
C ILE A 30 -2.25 -8.65 3.45
N ALA A 31 -1.42 -8.44 2.44
CA ALA A 31 -1.70 -8.86 1.07
C ALA A 31 -1.89 -10.38 0.95
N GLU A 32 -1.08 -11.16 1.66
CA GLU A 32 -1.16 -12.62 1.71
C GLU A 32 -2.41 -13.10 2.48
N THR A 33 -2.83 -12.37 3.51
CA THR A 33 -4.00 -12.72 4.34
C THR A 33 -5.31 -12.40 3.62
N PHE A 34 -5.38 -11.27 2.91
CA PHE A 34 -6.58 -10.80 2.22
C PHE A 34 -6.43 -10.93 0.70
N ARG A 35 -7.00 -12.02 0.16
CA ARG A 35 -7.01 -12.33 -1.28
C ARG A 35 -7.47 -11.16 -2.16
N HIS A 36 -8.45 -10.40 -1.67
CA HIS A 36 -8.97 -9.22 -2.35
C HIS A 36 -8.55 -7.97 -1.58
N SER A 37 -7.42 -7.40 -1.98
CA SER A 37 -6.88 -6.17 -1.40
C SER A 37 -6.38 -5.24 -2.50
N VAL A 38 -6.53 -3.94 -2.27
CA VAL A 38 -6.09 -2.87 -3.19
C VAL A 38 -5.56 -1.69 -2.36
N TRP A 39 -4.72 -0.87 -2.96
CA TRP A 39 -4.19 0.34 -2.35
C TRP A 39 -4.64 1.59 -3.10
N LEU A 40 -5.17 2.58 -2.39
CA LEU A 40 -5.65 3.84 -2.96
C LEU A 40 -4.65 4.97 -2.70
N ASN A 41 -4.30 5.74 -3.75
CA ASN A 41 -3.38 6.87 -3.62
C ASN A 41 -4.11 8.21 -3.77
N PRO A 42 -3.90 9.17 -2.86
CA PRO A 42 -4.42 10.54 -3.04
C PRO A 42 -3.61 11.36 -4.06
N LYS A 43 -2.51 10.80 -4.57
CA LYS A 43 -1.64 11.40 -5.59
C LYS A 43 -2.08 10.98 -6.98
N LEU A 44 -1.99 11.89 -7.95
CA LEU A 44 -2.32 11.58 -9.34
C LEU A 44 -1.41 10.48 -9.87
N GLU A 45 -1.91 9.57 -10.70
CA GLU A 45 -1.13 8.43 -11.22
C GLU A 45 0.17 8.88 -11.93
N GLU A 46 0.15 10.03 -12.57
CA GLU A 46 1.33 10.66 -13.21
C GLU A 46 2.45 11.01 -12.22
N GLU A 47 2.14 11.24 -10.94
CA GLU A 47 3.12 11.57 -9.90
C GLU A 47 3.77 10.30 -9.28
N TRP A 48 3.18 9.13 -9.51
CA TRP A 48 3.60 7.88 -8.87
C TRP A 48 5.04 7.46 -9.19
N PRO A 49 5.55 7.58 -10.44
CA PRO A 49 6.95 7.27 -10.77
C PRO A 49 7.97 8.05 -9.93
N TYR A 50 7.61 9.25 -9.48
CA TYR A 50 8.49 10.12 -8.72
C TYR A 50 8.47 9.83 -7.21
N THR A 51 7.53 9.00 -6.74
CA THR A 51 7.37 8.68 -5.33
C THR A 51 7.87 7.26 -5.03
N ARG A 52 9.04 7.15 -4.40
CA ARG A 52 9.69 5.86 -4.13
C ARG A 52 8.84 4.87 -3.33
N THR A 53 8.07 5.34 -2.34
CA THR A 53 7.17 4.46 -1.56
C THR A 53 6.06 3.86 -2.42
N ILE A 54 5.50 4.66 -3.33
CA ILE A 54 4.47 4.21 -4.24
C ILE A 54 5.01 3.08 -5.13
N GLN A 55 6.24 3.22 -5.64
CA GLN A 55 6.87 2.16 -6.44
C GLN A 55 7.00 0.85 -5.66
N ILE A 56 7.43 0.92 -4.39
CA ILE A 56 7.59 -0.27 -3.55
C ILE A 56 6.23 -0.92 -3.23
N ILE A 57 5.23 -0.12 -2.88
CA ILE A 57 3.89 -0.63 -2.53
C ILE A 57 3.21 -1.26 -3.77
N ARG A 58 3.50 -0.78 -4.98
CA ARG A 58 2.99 -1.32 -6.24
C ARG A 58 3.41 -2.76 -6.50
N GLU A 59 4.54 -3.18 -5.95
CA GLU A 59 5.00 -4.58 -6.02
C GLU A 59 4.19 -5.52 -5.11
N ILE A 60 3.38 -4.97 -4.20
CA ILE A 60 2.63 -5.73 -3.18
C ILE A 60 1.12 -5.71 -3.47
N PHE A 61 0.57 -4.55 -3.82
CA PHE A 61 -0.87 -4.39 -4.04
C PHE A 61 -1.18 -3.87 -5.46
N PRO A 62 -2.32 -4.26 -6.04
CA PRO A 62 -2.95 -3.50 -7.10
C PRO A 62 -3.28 -2.09 -6.60
N MET A 63 -2.84 -1.06 -7.32
CA MET A 63 -2.98 0.34 -6.90
C MET A 63 -3.94 1.09 -7.81
N PHE A 64 -4.75 1.96 -7.22
CA PHE A 64 -5.66 2.85 -7.94
C PHE A 64 -5.56 4.28 -7.39
N GLU A 65 -5.86 5.25 -8.23
CA GLU A 65 -5.93 6.65 -7.84
C GLU A 65 -7.22 6.91 -7.03
N LEU A 66 -7.16 7.84 -6.07
CA LEU A 66 -8.32 8.26 -5.28
C LEU A 66 -9.16 9.28 -6.05
N THR A 67 -9.69 8.83 -7.18
CA THR A 67 -10.67 9.52 -8.02
C THR A 67 -11.92 8.66 -8.16
N LEU A 68 -13.01 9.21 -8.67
CA LEU A 68 -14.23 8.44 -8.88
C LEU A 68 -13.98 7.23 -9.81
N ASP A 69 -13.28 7.47 -10.92
CA ASP A 69 -12.90 6.43 -11.88
C ASP A 69 -11.94 5.40 -11.26
N GLY A 70 -11.01 5.86 -10.42
CA GLY A 70 -10.08 4.97 -9.72
C GLY A 70 -10.79 4.09 -8.70
N LEU A 71 -11.78 4.61 -7.98
CA LEU A 71 -12.62 3.85 -7.06
C LEU A 71 -13.47 2.82 -7.80
N GLU A 72 -14.06 3.17 -8.95
CA GLU A 72 -14.83 2.22 -9.76
C GLU A 72 -13.94 1.06 -10.23
N LYS A 73 -12.74 1.35 -10.74
CA LYS A 73 -11.75 0.34 -11.13
C LYS A 73 -11.33 -0.53 -9.95
N ALA A 74 -11.11 0.07 -8.77
CA ALA A 74 -10.75 -0.66 -7.56
C ALA A 74 -11.85 -1.64 -7.13
N VAL A 75 -13.11 -1.18 -7.10
CA VAL A 75 -14.26 -2.02 -6.77
C VAL A 75 -14.43 -3.15 -7.79
N ALA A 76 -14.34 -2.85 -9.08
CA ALA A 76 -14.41 -3.85 -10.14
C ALA A 76 -13.32 -4.93 -9.97
N HIS A 77 -12.08 -4.54 -9.64
CA HIS A 77 -10.99 -5.46 -9.37
C HIS A 77 -11.26 -6.33 -8.14
N LEU A 78 -11.74 -5.74 -7.05
CA LEU A 78 -12.08 -6.47 -5.82
C LEU A 78 -13.23 -7.46 -6.01
N MET A 79 -14.18 -7.15 -6.88
CA MET A 79 -15.33 -8.01 -7.19
C MET A 79 -15.01 -9.12 -8.21
N ALA A 80 -13.90 -9.02 -8.93
CA ALA A 80 -13.50 -10.05 -9.89
C ALA A 80 -13.28 -11.38 -9.16
N LYS A 81 -14.13 -12.38 -9.45
CA LYS A 81 -13.94 -13.74 -8.94
C LYS A 81 -12.77 -14.38 -9.67
N HIS A 82 -11.63 -14.48 -8.99
CA HIS A 82 -10.50 -15.31 -9.39
C HIS A 82 -10.62 -16.72 -8.82
#